data_AF-A0A817FHY0-F1
#
_entry.id   AF-A0A817FHY0-F1
#
_cell.length_a   1.000
_cell.length_b   1.000
_cell.length_c   1.000
_cell.angle_alpha   90.00
_cell.angle_beta   90.00
_cell.angle_gamma   90.00
#
_symmetry.space_group_name_H-M   'P 1'
#
loop_
_entity.id
_entity.type
_entity.pdbx_description
1 polymer ?
#
loop_
_entity_poly.entity_id
_entity_poly.type
_entity_poly.pdbx_seq_one_letter_code
_entity_poly.pdbx_strand_id
1 'polypeptide(L)'
;MVKFGRTNHLSHPLCETLLRQKWISYGFPIYILDLSFYLLFLFLLSYFVLTFPSCNHHDPINWNSSTHLCSKNNFIFQNSATTFQIISIWFIVFYCFSNFIMEIIQLVHDGFEYFNDIENYIQWILYVTTSIFTLPFLFDQSWHYQWVAGSISIFTAYLALLFLLGRFFIYGIYVIMFLEIMKTLLHVLSLFSILIFGFALTFCVTKPFSQDLNVSNPHHLFMIVLKTITMMLGELDYERSYLENIDERHFNITNLIILLVFAIIMPILLMNLLVGLAIGDLMQIQQNARLKRLATQVQLHTNLEKKLPNKLLQRWTKNEYIIYINKGICNRFSTSFKEWIAKPLDVNNVLDTYEENGTERVLFLELYKQKRRQKDTQRQLEKITDLVRLVLQKMEIHTETESDDTTSHNKNENFLRMQKFRQVFNVTRRFSRLHSTNGSVPHLFTHSEEA
;
A
#
# COMPACT_ATOMS: atom_id res chain seq x y z
N MET A 1 3.40 -2.36 -19.45
CA MET A 1 4.10 -3.01 -18.31
C MET A 1 3.11 -3.44 -17.23
N VAL A 2 2.27 -2.52 -16.72
CA VAL A 2 1.21 -2.84 -15.72
C VAL A 2 0.25 -3.93 -16.21
N LYS A 3 -0.33 -3.80 -17.41
CA LYS A 3 -1.25 -4.81 -18.01
C LYS A 3 -0.65 -6.22 -18.15
N PHE A 4 0.68 -6.34 -18.24
CA PHE A 4 1.38 -7.61 -18.41
C PHE A 4 1.99 -8.13 -17.11
N GLY A 5 1.67 -7.53 -15.95
CA GLY A 5 2.19 -7.95 -14.64
C GLY A 5 3.71 -7.88 -14.49
N ARG A 6 4.42 -7.13 -15.35
CA ARG A 6 5.89 -7.07 -15.34
C ARG A 6 6.40 -6.07 -14.30
N THR A 7 6.17 -6.39 -13.04
CA THR A 7 6.47 -5.57 -11.85
C THR A 7 7.96 -5.24 -11.72
N ASN A 8 8.84 -6.20 -11.99
CA ASN A 8 10.30 -6.03 -11.95
C ASN A 8 10.85 -4.97 -12.93
N HIS A 9 10.17 -4.73 -14.06
CA HIS A 9 10.56 -3.68 -14.99
C HIS A 9 10.02 -2.31 -14.57
N LEU A 10 8.85 -2.29 -13.91
CA LEU A 10 8.24 -1.05 -13.42
C LEU A 10 9.03 -0.47 -12.23
N SER A 11 9.58 -1.33 -11.38
CA SER A 11 10.48 -0.97 -10.28
C SER A 11 11.91 -0.64 -10.72
N HIS A 12 12.20 -0.60 -12.03
CA HIS A 12 13.52 -0.20 -12.50
C HIS A 12 13.74 1.30 -12.22
N PRO A 13 14.92 1.73 -11.73
CA PRO A 13 15.16 3.13 -11.35
C PRO A 13 14.88 4.13 -12.47
N LEU A 14 15.09 3.75 -13.74
CA LEU A 14 14.71 4.57 -14.90
C LEU A 14 13.19 4.83 -14.98
N CYS A 15 12.36 3.82 -14.74
CA CYS A 15 10.90 3.96 -14.82
C CYS A 15 10.37 4.80 -13.65
N GLU A 16 10.91 4.59 -12.46
CA GLU A 16 10.57 5.37 -11.27
C GLU A 16 10.96 6.84 -11.42
N THR A 17 12.17 7.13 -11.92
CA THR A 17 12.61 8.51 -12.17
C THR A 17 11.78 9.20 -13.24
N LEU A 18 11.36 8.49 -14.29
CA LEU A 18 10.46 8.99 -15.32
C LEU A 18 9.08 9.36 -14.75
N LEU A 19 8.48 8.46 -13.96
CA LEU A 19 7.18 8.71 -13.32
C LEU A 19 7.25 9.89 -12.36
N ARG A 20 8.31 9.96 -11.55
CA ARG A 20 8.55 11.10 -10.65
C ARG A 20 8.64 12.42 -11.42
N GLN A 21 9.32 12.41 -12.55
CA GLN A 21 9.48 13.62 -13.34
C GLN A 21 8.16 14.08 -13.98
N LYS A 22 7.35 13.14 -14.50
CA LYS A 22 5.99 13.43 -14.97
C LYS A 22 5.12 13.98 -13.84
N TRP A 23 5.22 13.42 -12.64
CA TRP A 23 4.54 13.90 -11.45
C TRP A 23 4.92 15.34 -11.12
N ILE A 24 6.21 15.68 -11.02
CA ILE A 24 6.64 17.04 -10.69
C ILE A 24 6.25 18.05 -11.79
N SER A 25 6.26 17.63 -13.06
CA SER A 25 6.05 18.53 -14.19
C SER A 25 4.60 19.00 -14.31
N TYR A 26 3.63 18.08 -14.31
CA TYR A 26 2.22 18.42 -14.51
C TYR A 26 1.27 17.72 -13.53
N GLY A 27 1.62 16.52 -13.03
CA GLY A 27 0.73 15.77 -12.13
C GLY A 27 0.48 16.49 -10.81
N PHE A 28 1.55 16.92 -10.15
CA PHE A 28 1.52 17.59 -8.85
C PHE A 28 0.71 18.91 -8.86
N PRO A 29 0.92 19.88 -9.77
CA PRO A 29 0.16 21.13 -9.76
C PRO A 29 -1.33 20.94 -10.06
N ILE A 30 -1.70 19.99 -10.92
CA ILE A 30 -3.12 19.68 -11.18
C ILE A 30 -3.75 19.03 -9.95
N TYR A 31 -3.02 18.08 -9.36
CA TYR A 31 -3.51 17.33 -8.21
C TYR A 31 -3.63 18.17 -6.93
N ILE A 32 -2.69 19.09 -6.67
CA ILE A 32 -2.80 20.00 -5.51
C ILE A 32 -3.96 20.99 -5.68
N LEU A 33 -4.27 21.37 -6.92
CA LEU A 33 -5.44 22.20 -7.24
C LEU A 33 -6.73 21.42 -6.94
N ASP A 34 -6.83 20.18 -7.42
CA ASP A 34 -7.97 19.29 -7.15
C ASP A 34 -8.17 19.05 -5.64
N LEU A 35 -7.09 18.73 -4.92
CA LEU A 35 -7.10 18.59 -3.47
C LEU A 35 -7.54 19.87 -2.76
N SER A 36 -7.07 21.03 -3.22
CA SER A 36 -7.44 22.32 -2.63
C SER A 36 -8.95 22.58 -2.76
N PHE A 37 -9.54 22.32 -3.93
CA PHE A 37 -10.99 22.44 -4.12
C PHE A 37 -11.77 21.44 -3.26
N TYR A 38 -11.28 20.20 -3.14
CA TYR A 38 -11.88 19.19 -2.27
C TYR A 38 -11.81 19.58 -0.78
N LEU A 39 -10.66 20.08 -0.32
CA LEU A 39 -10.49 20.54 1.07
C LEU A 39 -11.34 21.76 1.38
N LEU A 40 -11.51 22.68 0.42
CA LEU A 40 -12.41 23.82 0.55
C LEU A 40 -13.87 23.36 0.70
N PHE A 41 -14.30 22.41 -0.13
CA PHE A 41 -15.62 21.77 -0.01
C PHE A 41 -15.80 21.11 1.37
N LEU A 42 -14.84 20.31 1.81
CA LEU A 42 -14.90 19.60 3.10
C LEU A 42 -14.95 20.58 4.27
N PHE A 43 -14.14 21.64 4.22
CA PHE A 43 -14.13 22.69 5.24
C PHE A 43 -15.49 23.40 5.34
N LEU A 44 -16.08 23.77 4.20
CA LEU A 44 -17.38 24.44 4.17
C LEU A 44 -18.51 23.51 4.64
N LEU A 45 -18.46 22.22 4.28
CA LEU A 45 -19.42 21.22 4.74
C LEU A 45 -19.35 21.03 6.27
N SER A 46 -18.13 20.86 6.81
CA SER A 46 -17.92 20.72 8.26
C SER A 46 -18.29 21.99 9.02
N TYR A 47 -17.95 23.17 8.48
CA TYR A 47 -18.35 24.46 9.06
C TYR A 47 -19.88 24.59 9.09
N PHE A 48 -20.56 24.23 8.01
CA PHE A 48 -22.01 24.30 7.91
C PHE A 48 -22.69 23.44 8.98
N VAL A 49 -22.23 22.19 9.15
CA VAL A 49 -22.80 21.25 10.13
C VAL A 49 -22.51 21.68 11.57
N LEU A 50 -21.34 22.27 11.84
CA LEU A 50 -21.02 22.77 13.18
C LEU A 50 -21.81 24.01 13.58
N THR A 51 -22.17 24.86 12.61
CA THR A 51 -22.85 26.13 12.89
C THR A 51 -24.36 26.04 12.84
N PHE A 52 -24.94 25.08 12.12
CA PHE A 52 -26.37 24.82 12.12
C PHE A 52 -26.73 23.65 13.03
N PRO A 53 -27.55 23.85 14.07
CA PRO A 53 -27.98 22.76 14.92
C PRO A 53 -28.95 21.84 14.17
N SER A 54 -28.79 20.53 14.36
CA SER A 54 -29.62 19.49 13.74
C SER A 54 -31.12 19.59 14.09
N CYS A 55 -31.43 20.25 15.20
CA CYS A 55 -32.79 20.48 15.69
C CYS A 55 -33.59 21.54 14.94
N ASN A 56 -32.98 22.34 14.05
CA ASN A 56 -33.68 23.40 13.32
C ASN A 56 -34.29 22.87 12.01
N HIS A 57 -35.27 21.98 12.13
CA HIS A 57 -36.08 21.49 11.01
C HIS A 57 -37.58 21.57 11.36
N HIS A 58 -38.39 21.86 10.35
CA HIS A 58 -39.85 21.84 10.44
C HIS A 58 -40.34 20.40 10.32
N ASP A 59 -40.75 19.83 11.45
CA ASP A 59 -41.45 18.55 11.51
C ASP A 59 -42.97 18.76 11.43
N PRO A 60 -43.63 18.30 10.35
CA PRO A 60 -45.09 18.41 10.24
C PRO A 60 -45.83 17.44 11.17
N ILE A 61 -45.13 16.51 11.84
CA ILE A 61 -45.77 15.45 12.61
C ILE A 61 -45.93 15.85 14.09
N ASN A 62 -47.18 16.02 14.54
CA ASN A 62 -47.53 16.17 15.95
C ASN A 62 -47.46 14.83 16.67
N TRP A 63 -46.27 14.48 17.16
CA TRP A 63 -46.12 13.42 18.16
C TRP A 63 -46.35 14.04 19.55
N ASN A 64 -47.49 13.76 20.16
CA ASN A 64 -47.80 14.14 21.54
C ASN A 64 -46.97 13.28 22.50
N SER A 65 -45.72 13.67 22.76
CA SER A 65 -44.91 13.12 23.85
C SER A 65 -43.84 14.11 24.29
N SER A 66 -43.80 14.37 25.59
CA SER A 66 -43.10 15.44 26.30
C SER A 66 -41.57 15.28 26.41
N THR A 67 -40.91 14.69 25.41
CA THR A 67 -39.44 14.51 25.41
C THR A 67 -38.84 14.73 24.02
N HIS A 68 -39.10 15.89 23.41
CA HIS A 68 -38.34 16.31 22.23
C HIS A 68 -37.30 17.36 22.64
N LEU A 69 -36.01 17.03 22.42
CA LEU A 69 -34.87 17.95 22.59
C LEU A 69 -34.88 19.12 21.58
N CYS A 70 -35.72 19.08 20.55
CA CYS A 70 -35.77 20.07 19.48
C CYS A 70 -37.12 20.83 19.50
N SER A 71 -37.07 22.16 19.61
CA SER A 71 -38.25 23.03 19.61
C SER A 71 -38.87 23.16 18.21
N LYS A 72 -40.18 22.92 18.10
CA LYS A 72 -40.97 23.18 16.89
C LYS A 72 -41.08 24.68 16.64
N ASN A 73 -40.14 25.24 15.87
CA ASN A 73 -40.26 26.59 15.34
C ASN A 73 -40.42 26.51 13.82
N ASN A 74 -41.28 27.37 13.25
CA ASN A 74 -41.35 27.58 11.80
C ASN A 74 -40.04 28.24 11.35
N PHE A 75 -39.06 27.42 11.01
CA PHE A 75 -37.73 27.86 10.64
C PHE A 75 -37.68 28.17 9.15
N ILE A 76 -37.50 29.44 8.80
CA ILE A 76 -37.19 29.89 7.44
C ILE A 76 -35.69 30.10 7.38
N PHE A 77 -35.00 29.25 6.61
CA PHE A 77 -33.55 29.21 6.54
C PHE A 77 -32.96 30.59 6.20
N GLN A 78 -33.55 31.27 5.22
CA GLN A 78 -33.09 32.56 4.72
C GLN A 78 -33.07 33.69 5.77
N ASN A 79 -33.95 33.67 6.80
CA ASN A 79 -34.03 34.74 7.80
C ASN A 79 -33.09 34.55 8.99
N SER A 80 -32.63 33.32 9.21
CA SER A 80 -31.80 32.93 10.35
C SER A 80 -30.34 32.64 9.98
N ALA A 81 -30.05 32.46 8.70
CA ALA A 81 -28.73 32.13 8.21
C ALA A 81 -27.85 33.38 8.11
N THR A 82 -26.59 33.23 8.51
CA THR A 82 -25.55 34.23 8.24
C THR A 82 -25.21 34.27 6.75
N THR A 83 -24.72 35.41 6.26
CA THR A 83 -24.32 35.56 4.84
C THR A 83 -23.28 34.53 4.42
N PHE A 84 -22.35 34.17 5.32
CA PHE A 84 -21.33 33.17 5.06
C PHE A 84 -21.91 31.75 4.90
N GLN A 85 -22.97 31.41 5.63
CA GLN A 85 -23.67 30.13 5.51
C GLN A 85 -24.40 29.98 4.17
N ILE A 86 -25.01 31.05 3.68
CA ILE A 86 -25.65 31.07 2.34
C ILE A 86 -24.59 30.85 1.26
N ILE A 87 -23.45 31.54 1.34
CA ILE A 87 -22.33 31.36 0.41
C ILE A 87 -21.80 29.91 0.46
N SER A 88 -21.71 29.33 1.67
CA SER A 88 -21.23 27.96 1.87
C SER A 88 -22.13 26.93 1.16
N ILE A 89 -23.46 27.01 1.31
CA ILE A 89 -24.39 26.11 0.60
C ILE A 89 -24.25 26.26 -0.91
N TRP A 90 -24.23 27.49 -1.42
CA TRP A 90 -24.12 27.72 -2.86
C TRP A 90 -22.83 27.13 -3.44
N PHE A 91 -21.71 27.25 -2.72
CA PHE A 91 -20.46 26.62 -3.10
C PHE A 91 -20.56 25.09 -3.08
N ILE A 92 -21.13 24.50 -2.01
CA ILE A 92 -21.31 23.04 -1.88
C ILE A 92 -22.16 22.50 -3.03
N VAL A 93 -23.29 23.14 -3.34
CA VAL A 93 -24.19 22.76 -4.42
C VAL A 93 -23.50 22.86 -5.78
N PHE A 94 -22.77 23.96 -6.03
CA PHE A 94 -21.99 24.11 -7.27
C PHE A 94 -20.90 23.04 -7.41
N TYR A 95 -20.21 22.73 -6.32
CA TYR A 95 -19.19 21.69 -6.29
C TYR A 95 -19.79 20.30 -6.56
N CYS A 96 -20.90 19.95 -5.90
CA CYS A 96 -21.60 18.67 -6.13
C CYS A 96 -22.13 18.57 -7.57
N PHE A 97 -22.75 19.62 -8.09
CA PHE A 97 -23.30 19.62 -9.44
C PHE A 97 -22.22 19.47 -10.52
N SER A 98 -21.10 20.20 -10.41
CA SER A 98 -20.00 20.10 -11.37
C SER A 98 -19.34 18.72 -11.35
N ASN A 99 -19.12 18.13 -10.17
CA ASN A 99 -18.56 16.79 -10.06
C ASN A 99 -19.54 15.69 -10.48
N PHE A 100 -20.83 15.84 -10.22
CA PHE A 100 -21.85 14.90 -10.68
C PHE A 100 -21.86 14.80 -12.22
N ILE A 101 -21.74 15.94 -12.92
CA ILE A 101 -21.61 15.95 -14.38
C ILE A 101 -20.32 15.27 -14.82
N MET A 102 -19.19 15.58 -14.17
CA MET A 102 -17.91 14.94 -14.49
C MET A 102 -17.96 13.42 -14.30
N GLU A 103 -18.66 12.94 -13.27
CA GLU A 103 -18.82 11.53 -12.97
C GLU A 103 -19.68 10.82 -14.02
N ILE A 104 -20.75 11.45 -14.50
CA ILE A 104 -21.55 10.94 -15.62
C ILE A 104 -20.70 10.85 -16.89
N ILE A 105 -19.87 11.86 -17.17
CA ILE A 105 -18.97 11.83 -18.33
C ILE A 105 -17.98 10.66 -18.20
N GLN A 106 -17.45 10.42 -16.99
CA GLN A 106 -16.54 9.31 -16.71
C GLN A 106 -17.23 7.95 -16.86
N LEU A 107 -18.45 7.80 -16.33
CA LEU A 107 -19.27 6.60 -16.49
C LEU A 107 -19.49 6.25 -17.97
N VAL A 108 -19.78 7.25 -18.81
CA VAL A 108 -19.97 7.06 -20.26
C VAL A 108 -18.66 6.69 -20.96
N HIS A 109 -17.52 7.25 -20.53
CA HIS A 109 -16.22 6.99 -21.15
C HIS A 109 -15.65 5.61 -20.80
N ASP A 110 -15.74 5.20 -19.53
CA ASP A 110 -15.12 3.98 -19.00
C ASP A 110 -16.05 2.75 -19.09
N GLY A 111 -17.36 2.96 -19.26
CA GLY A 111 -18.34 1.89 -19.51
C GLY A 111 -18.40 0.86 -18.39
N PHE A 112 -18.25 -0.43 -18.71
CA PHE A 112 -18.33 -1.51 -17.71
C PHE A 112 -17.11 -1.60 -16.78
N GLU A 113 -15.93 -1.11 -17.21
CA GLU A 113 -14.73 -1.12 -16.36
C GLU A 113 -14.92 -0.22 -15.13
N TYR A 114 -15.76 0.81 -15.26
CA TYR A 114 -16.11 1.74 -14.19
C TYR A 114 -16.69 1.07 -12.93
N PHE A 115 -17.48 0.01 -13.08
CA PHE A 115 -18.18 -0.64 -11.98
C PHE A 115 -17.28 -1.51 -11.08
N ASN A 116 -16.02 -1.70 -11.44
CA ASN A 116 -15.08 -2.51 -10.64
C ASN A 116 -14.33 -1.68 -9.58
N ASP A 117 -14.34 -0.35 -9.67
CA ASP A 117 -13.57 0.52 -8.78
C ASP A 117 -14.42 1.01 -7.60
N ILE A 118 -14.02 0.67 -6.37
CA ILE A 118 -14.71 1.05 -5.12
C ILE A 118 -14.73 2.57 -4.92
N GLU A 119 -13.68 3.27 -5.39
CA GLU A 119 -13.57 4.75 -5.30
C GLU A 119 -14.79 5.44 -5.93
N ASN A 120 -15.25 4.94 -7.09
CA ASN A 120 -16.38 5.50 -7.82
C ASN A 120 -17.68 5.39 -7.01
N TYR A 121 -17.94 4.25 -6.37
CA TYR A 121 -19.13 4.08 -5.52
C TYR A 121 -19.15 5.05 -4.33
N ILE A 122 -17.99 5.26 -3.70
CA ILE A 122 -17.87 6.20 -2.57
C ILE A 122 -18.17 7.63 -3.03
N GLN A 123 -17.70 8.02 -4.22
CA GLN A 123 -18.00 9.32 -4.82
C GLN A 123 -19.49 9.49 -5.12
N TRP A 124 -20.15 8.49 -5.70
CA TRP A 124 -21.60 8.52 -5.91
C TRP A 124 -22.38 8.69 -4.61
N ILE A 125 -22.03 7.92 -3.58
CA ILE A 125 -22.67 8.02 -2.25
C ILE A 125 -22.47 9.43 -1.69
N LEU A 126 -21.26 9.99 -1.79
CA LEU A 126 -20.97 11.36 -1.37
C LEU A 126 -21.87 12.36 -2.10
N TYR A 127 -21.86 12.39 -3.43
CA TYR A 127 -22.60 13.38 -4.19
C TYR A 127 -24.12 13.28 -4.00
N VAL A 128 -24.67 12.05 -3.94
CA VAL A 128 -26.11 11.84 -3.70
C VAL A 128 -26.50 12.29 -2.30
N THR A 129 -25.74 11.90 -1.27
CA THR A 129 -26.06 12.24 0.13
C THR A 129 -25.89 13.73 0.42
N THR A 130 -24.83 14.37 -0.11
CA THR A 130 -24.65 15.83 0.01
C THR A 130 -25.75 16.58 -0.73
N SER A 131 -26.22 16.09 -1.88
CA SER A 131 -27.32 16.72 -2.62
C SER A 131 -28.63 16.65 -1.83
N ILE A 132 -28.98 15.47 -1.28
CA ILE A 132 -30.18 15.30 -0.43
C ILE A 132 -30.10 16.20 0.82
N PHE A 133 -28.91 16.39 1.38
CA PHE A 133 -28.69 17.26 2.53
C PHE A 133 -28.88 18.75 2.21
N THR A 134 -28.43 19.20 1.04
CA THR A 134 -28.39 20.63 0.67
C THR A 134 -29.63 21.14 -0.06
N LEU A 135 -30.32 20.28 -0.83
CA LEU A 135 -31.48 20.67 -1.63
C LEU A 135 -32.63 21.29 -0.82
N PRO A 136 -33.03 20.76 0.36
CA PRO A 136 -34.14 21.35 1.11
C PRO A 136 -33.85 22.79 1.56
N PHE A 137 -32.60 23.10 1.92
CA PHE A 137 -32.19 24.47 2.29
C PHE A 137 -32.31 25.49 1.15
N LEU A 138 -32.25 25.05 -0.12
CA LEU A 138 -32.43 25.94 -1.28
C LEU A 138 -33.90 26.30 -1.52
N PHE A 139 -34.82 25.44 -1.12
CA PHE A 139 -36.27 25.62 -1.32
C PHE A 139 -36.99 26.10 -0.05
N ASP A 140 -36.24 26.48 0.99
CA ASP A 140 -36.76 26.79 2.34
C ASP A 140 -37.68 25.68 2.89
N GLN A 141 -37.41 24.42 2.51
CA GLN A 141 -38.08 23.24 3.04
C GLN A 141 -37.16 22.52 4.00
N SER A 142 -37.73 21.76 4.93
CA SER A 142 -36.96 20.88 5.80
C SER A 142 -37.52 19.48 5.74
N TRP A 143 -36.63 18.51 5.54
CA TRP A 143 -36.99 17.10 5.57
C TRP A 143 -36.36 16.46 6.80
N HIS A 144 -37.10 15.62 7.51
CA HIS A 144 -36.55 14.89 8.67
C HIS A 144 -35.31 14.06 8.29
N TYR A 145 -35.31 13.46 7.09
CA TYR A 145 -34.18 12.66 6.59
C TYR A 145 -32.97 13.48 6.12
N GLN A 146 -33.07 14.80 6.08
CA GLN A 146 -31.99 15.67 5.63
C GLN A 146 -30.75 15.55 6.52
N TRP A 147 -30.92 15.61 7.84
CA TRP A 147 -29.81 15.49 8.79
C TRP A 147 -29.21 14.09 8.84
N VAL A 148 -30.00 13.06 8.53
CA VAL A 148 -29.51 11.69 8.35
C VAL A 148 -28.65 11.60 7.09
N ALA A 149 -29.07 12.21 5.98
CA ALA A 149 -28.25 12.29 4.77
C ALA A 149 -26.98 13.13 5.01
N GLY A 150 -27.07 14.20 5.81
CA GLY A 150 -25.94 15.03 6.21
C GLY A 150 -24.88 14.26 7.01
N SER A 151 -25.29 13.43 7.98
CA SER A 151 -24.34 12.63 8.76
C SER A 151 -23.59 11.60 7.90
N ILE A 152 -24.30 10.92 7.00
CA ILE A 152 -23.70 10.00 6.03
C ILE A 152 -22.75 10.78 5.10
N SER A 153 -23.18 11.92 4.59
CA SER A 153 -22.38 12.76 3.70
C SER A 153 -21.05 13.19 4.31
N ILE A 154 -21.03 13.61 5.59
CA ILE A 154 -19.80 14.03 6.26
C ILE A 154 -18.86 12.83 6.40
N PHE A 155 -19.38 11.70 6.88
CA PHE A 155 -18.58 10.48 7.04
C PHE A 155 -17.99 10.03 5.70
N THR A 156 -18.80 9.96 4.65
CA THR A 156 -18.34 9.62 3.30
C THR A 156 -17.35 10.66 2.75
N ALA A 157 -17.49 11.95 3.06
CA ALA A 157 -16.54 12.98 2.64
C ALA A 157 -15.15 12.80 3.27
N TYR A 158 -15.07 12.43 4.55
CA TYR A 158 -13.80 12.11 5.19
C TYR A 158 -13.21 10.78 4.67
N LEU A 159 -14.05 9.78 4.36
CA LEU A 159 -13.58 8.56 3.70
C LEU A 159 -13.04 8.84 2.29
N ALA A 160 -13.73 9.64 1.48
CA ALA A 160 -13.26 10.03 0.16
C ALA A 160 -11.96 10.86 0.22
N LEU A 161 -11.76 11.66 1.28
CA LEU A 161 -10.47 12.32 1.53
C LEU A 161 -9.33 11.30 1.69
N LEU A 162 -9.57 10.19 2.41
CA LEU A 162 -8.58 9.14 2.60
C LEU A 162 -8.16 8.52 1.26
N PHE A 163 -9.11 8.24 0.36
CA PHE A 163 -8.81 7.75 -0.99
C PHE A 163 -8.05 8.78 -1.82
N LEU A 164 -8.41 10.06 -1.73
CA LEU A 164 -7.68 11.14 -2.38
C LEU A 164 -6.23 11.16 -1.89
N LEU A 165 -6.00 11.14 -0.57
CA LEU A 165 -4.66 11.03 0.03
C LEU A 165 -3.89 9.78 -0.44
N GLY A 166 -4.60 8.71 -0.82
CA GLY A 166 -4.06 7.52 -1.46
C GLY A 166 -3.23 7.76 -2.72
N ARG A 167 -3.48 8.88 -3.42
CA ARG A 167 -2.77 9.26 -4.66
C ARG A 167 -1.46 10.00 -4.40
N PHE A 168 -1.23 10.50 -3.18
CA PHE A 168 0.04 11.12 -2.81
C PHE A 168 1.15 10.09 -2.68
N PHE A 169 2.37 10.49 -3.03
CA PHE A 169 3.52 9.59 -2.95
C PHE A 169 3.87 9.16 -1.51
N ILE A 170 3.81 10.09 -0.54
CA ILE A 170 4.13 9.86 0.89
C ILE A 170 3.01 9.07 1.58
N TYR A 171 1.80 9.62 1.59
CA TYR A 171 0.66 9.03 2.30
C TYR A 171 0.04 7.84 1.57
N GLY A 172 0.21 7.74 0.25
CA GLY A 172 -0.45 6.74 -0.58
C GLY A 172 -0.08 5.30 -0.25
N ILE A 173 1.17 5.02 0.15
CA ILE A 173 1.53 3.65 0.57
C ILE A 173 0.72 3.26 1.81
N TYR A 174 0.62 4.14 2.81
CA TYR A 174 -0.10 3.85 4.05
C TYR A 174 -1.58 3.62 3.80
N VAL A 175 -2.20 4.45 2.95
CA VAL A 175 -3.61 4.30 2.56
C VAL A 175 -3.83 2.97 1.82
N ILE A 176 -2.98 2.65 0.83
CA ILE A 176 -3.11 1.40 0.07
C ILE A 176 -2.92 0.17 0.97
N MET A 177 -1.94 0.21 1.89
CA MET A 177 -1.74 -0.86 2.87
C MET A 177 -2.94 -1.00 3.81
N PHE A 178 -3.47 0.11 4.32
CA PHE A 178 -4.66 0.09 5.18
C PHE A 178 -5.85 -0.55 4.49
N LEU A 179 -6.13 -0.19 3.23
CA LEU A 179 -7.23 -0.78 2.46
C LEU A 179 -7.03 -2.27 2.17
N GLU A 180 -5.79 -2.70 1.91
CA GLU A 180 -5.48 -4.12 1.70
C GLU A 180 -5.63 -4.92 3.00
N ILE A 181 -5.18 -4.39 4.14
CA ILE A 181 -5.39 -4.99 5.46
C ILE A 181 -6.89 -5.02 5.81
N MET A 182 -7.64 -3.96 5.52
CA MET A 182 -9.09 -3.95 5.74
C MET A 182 -9.79 -5.05 4.92
N LYS A 183 -9.34 -5.28 3.68
CA LYS A 183 -9.87 -6.36 2.83
C LYS A 183 -9.56 -7.75 3.39
N THR A 184 -8.33 -7.98 3.86
CA THR A 184 -7.98 -9.27 4.49
C THR A 184 -8.76 -9.49 5.78
N LEU A 185 -8.88 -8.46 6.62
CA LEU A 185 -9.69 -8.52 7.85
C LEU A 185 -11.16 -8.83 7.55
N LEU A 186 -11.77 -8.18 6.56
CA LEU A 186 -13.15 -8.43 6.18
C LEU A 186 -13.36 -9.88 5.67
N HIS A 187 -12.42 -10.39 4.89
CA HIS A 187 -12.46 -11.77 4.39
C HIS A 187 -12.39 -12.79 5.53
N VAL A 188 -11.47 -12.59 6.47
CA VAL A 188 -11.32 -13.47 7.64
C VAL A 188 -12.54 -13.37 8.56
N LEU A 189 -13.04 -12.15 8.83
CA LEU A 189 -14.23 -11.94 9.63
C LEU A 189 -15.47 -12.59 9.02
N SER A 190 -15.59 -12.60 7.68
CA SER A 190 -16.67 -13.29 6.98
C SER A 190 -16.67 -14.80 7.27
N LEU A 191 -15.50 -15.44 7.37
CA LEU A 191 -15.39 -16.86 7.73
C LEU A 191 -15.83 -17.10 9.18
N PHE A 192 -15.45 -16.21 10.09
CA PHE A 192 -15.82 -16.29 11.51
C PHE A 192 -17.23 -15.78 11.84
N SER A 193 -17.96 -15.26 10.85
CA SER A 193 -19.35 -14.82 11.04
C SER A 193 -20.27 -15.93 11.55
N ILE A 194 -19.99 -17.20 11.21
CA ILE A 194 -20.72 -18.37 11.71
C ILE A 194 -20.66 -18.45 13.25
N LEU A 195 -19.49 -18.16 13.84
CA LEU A 195 -19.33 -18.13 15.29
C LEU A 195 -20.05 -16.94 15.91
N ILE A 196 -19.98 -15.77 15.27
CA ILE A 196 -20.70 -14.55 15.71
C ILE A 196 -22.21 -14.84 15.77
N PHE A 197 -22.79 -15.43 14.72
CA PHE A 197 -24.21 -15.80 14.71
C PHE A 197 -24.54 -16.90 15.73
N GLY A 198 -23.68 -17.91 15.89
CA GLY A 198 -23.87 -18.97 16.89
C GLY A 198 -23.92 -18.44 18.32
N PHE A 199 -22.99 -17.56 18.69
CA PHE A 199 -23.00 -16.91 20.00
C PHE A 199 -24.13 -15.90 20.15
N ALA A 200 -24.47 -15.13 19.10
CA ALA A 200 -25.61 -14.21 19.13
C ALA A 200 -26.94 -14.93 19.42
N LEU A 201 -27.19 -16.07 18.76
CA LEU A 201 -28.38 -16.89 19.02
C LEU A 201 -28.34 -17.53 20.41
N THR A 202 -27.16 -18.00 20.84
CA THR A 202 -26.99 -18.55 22.19
C THR A 202 -27.32 -17.49 23.25
N PHE A 203 -26.80 -16.27 23.10
CA PHE A 203 -27.13 -15.16 23.98
C PHE A 203 -28.61 -14.79 23.90
N CYS A 204 -29.24 -14.82 22.72
CA CYS A 204 -30.69 -14.58 22.59
C CYS A 204 -31.54 -15.51 23.49
N VAL A 205 -31.14 -16.78 23.64
CA VAL A 205 -31.85 -17.77 24.48
C VAL A 205 -31.46 -17.63 25.96
N THR A 206 -30.18 -17.46 26.21
CA THR A 206 -29.54 -17.48 27.54
C THR A 206 -29.82 -16.19 28.33
N LYS A 207 -29.86 -15.06 27.61
CA LYS A 207 -30.18 -13.73 28.13
C LYS A 207 -30.85 -12.88 27.03
N PRO A 208 -32.16 -12.62 27.08
CA PRO A 208 -32.71 -11.53 26.28
C PRO A 208 -31.95 -10.26 26.70
N PHE A 209 -31.24 -9.62 25.77
CA PHE A 209 -30.32 -8.51 26.06
C PHE A 209 -31.02 -7.26 26.61
N SER A 210 -32.32 -7.37 26.86
CA SER A 210 -33.21 -6.33 27.35
C SER A 210 -34.42 -6.97 28.01
N GLN A 211 -34.58 -6.72 29.31
CA GLN A 211 -35.88 -6.76 29.98
C GLN A 211 -36.77 -5.59 29.49
N ASP A 212 -36.16 -4.59 28.80
CA ASP A 212 -36.79 -3.35 28.36
C ASP A 212 -37.18 -3.26 26.87
N LEU A 213 -36.82 -4.23 26.01
CA LEU A 213 -37.25 -4.20 24.60
C LEU A 213 -38.33 -5.25 24.38
N ASN A 214 -39.53 -4.75 24.10
CA ASN A 214 -40.65 -5.56 23.66
C ASN A 214 -40.20 -6.51 22.53
N VAL A 215 -40.43 -7.80 22.76
CA VAL A 215 -40.14 -8.94 21.87
C VAL A 215 -40.77 -8.79 20.47
N SER A 216 -41.68 -7.83 20.30
CA SER A 216 -42.40 -7.54 19.04
C SER A 216 -41.59 -6.74 18.00
N ASN A 217 -40.40 -6.22 18.32
CA ASN A 217 -39.63 -5.43 17.35
C ASN A 217 -38.75 -6.33 16.45
N PRO A 218 -38.90 -6.27 15.11
CA PRO A 218 -38.10 -7.07 14.17
C PRO A 218 -36.59 -6.72 14.21
N HIS A 219 -36.23 -5.58 14.81
CA HIS A 219 -34.84 -5.13 14.96
C HIS A 219 -34.08 -5.79 16.14
N HIS A 220 -34.74 -6.61 16.97
CA HIS A 220 -34.12 -7.22 18.15
C HIS A 220 -32.93 -8.12 17.79
N LEU A 221 -33.04 -8.92 16.72
CA LEU A 221 -31.95 -9.77 16.25
C LEU A 221 -30.71 -8.95 15.86
N PHE A 222 -30.91 -7.84 15.15
CA PHE A 222 -29.82 -6.97 14.70
C PHE A 222 -29.08 -6.34 15.89
N MET A 223 -29.82 -5.89 16.91
CA MET A 223 -29.22 -5.33 18.12
C MET A 223 -28.39 -6.36 18.90
N ILE A 224 -28.84 -7.61 18.98
CA ILE A 224 -28.08 -8.70 19.61
C ILE A 224 -26.80 -9.01 18.84
N VAL A 225 -26.88 -9.06 17.51
CA VAL A 225 -25.69 -9.27 16.67
C VAL A 225 -24.70 -8.13 16.84
N LEU A 226 -25.15 -6.87 16.81
CA LEU A 226 -24.30 -5.71 17.08
C LEU A 226 -23.66 -5.80 18.47
N LYS A 227 -24.43 -6.16 19.49
CA LYS A 227 -23.89 -6.32 20.83
C LYS A 227 -22.84 -7.44 20.90
N THR A 228 -23.07 -8.57 20.23
CA THR A 228 -22.10 -9.66 20.14
C THR A 228 -20.81 -9.22 19.44
N ILE A 229 -20.91 -8.39 18.38
CA ILE A 229 -19.74 -7.78 17.72
C ILE A 229 -19.01 -6.82 18.65
N THR A 230 -19.71 -5.98 19.43
CA THR A 230 -19.05 -5.12 20.43
C THR A 230 -18.35 -5.94 21.52
N MET A 231 -18.96 -7.04 21.96
CA MET A 231 -18.36 -7.97 22.92
C MET A 231 -17.13 -8.69 22.37
N MET A 232 -17.05 -8.93 21.05
CA MET A 232 -15.87 -9.50 20.39
C MET A 232 -14.65 -8.58 20.52
N LEU A 233 -14.84 -7.26 20.59
CA LEU A 233 -13.74 -6.30 20.79
C LEU A 233 -13.12 -6.38 22.19
N GLY A 234 -13.68 -7.18 23.10
CA GLY A 234 -13.23 -7.33 24.49
C GLY A 234 -14.03 -6.51 25.49
N GLU A 235 -14.99 -5.71 25.03
CA GLU A 235 -15.91 -4.96 25.89
C GLU A 235 -17.01 -5.87 26.44
N LEU A 236 -16.66 -6.62 27.49
CA LEU A 236 -17.61 -7.39 28.28
C LEU A 236 -18.16 -6.51 29.40
N ASP A 237 -19.35 -5.94 29.21
CA ASP A 237 -20.09 -5.21 30.26
C ASP A 237 -20.58 -6.18 31.36
N TYR A 238 -19.67 -6.86 32.04
CA TYR A 238 -19.98 -7.93 32.99
C TYR A 238 -20.85 -7.43 34.15
N GLU A 239 -20.59 -6.23 34.66
CA GLU A 239 -21.32 -5.69 35.80
C GLU A 239 -22.81 -5.46 35.48
N ARG A 240 -23.10 -4.61 34.50
CA ARG A 240 -24.49 -4.33 34.06
C ARG A 240 -25.16 -5.53 33.42
N SER A 241 -24.41 -6.34 32.66
CA SER A 241 -25.02 -7.43 31.90
C SER A 241 -25.15 -8.71 32.70
N TYR A 242 -24.28 -8.95 33.68
CA TYR A 242 -24.18 -10.25 34.35
C TYR A 242 -24.28 -10.19 35.88
N LEU A 243 -24.00 -9.05 36.55
CA LEU A 243 -24.15 -8.92 38.01
C LEU A 243 -25.49 -8.30 38.45
N GLU A 244 -26.13 -7.48 37.62
CA GLU A 244 -27.42 -6.88 37.94
C GLU A 244 -28.56 -7.92 37.80
N ASN A 245 -29.35 -8.15 38.86
CA ASN A 245 -30.45 -9.12 38.92
C ASN A 245 -30.01 -10.59 38.72
N ILE A 246 -28.94 -11.04 39.41
CA ILE A 246 -28.50 -12.45 39.39
C ILE A 246 -29.61 -13.41 39.83
N ASP A 247 -30.44 -13.00 40.80
CA ASP A 247 -31.46 -13.85 41.44
C ASP A 247 -32.71 -14.08 40.56
N GLU A 248 -32.95 -13.25 39.55
CA GLU A 248 -34.13 -13.35 38.67
C GLU A 248 -33.86 -14.15 37.38
N ARG A 249 -32.63 -14.66 37.19
CA ARG A 249 -32.23 -15.29 35.92
C ARG A 249 -32.43 -16.80 35.92
N HIS A 250 -33.06 -17.26 34.85
CA HIS A 250 -33.08 -18.67 34.50
C HIS A 250 -31.68 -19.09 34.03
N PHE A 251 -31.16 -20.20 34.58
CA PHE A 251 -29.87 -20.82 34.22
C PHE A 251 -28.58 -20.01 34.50
N ASN A 252 -28.47 -19.36 35.66
CA ASN A 252 -27.31 -18.55 36.04
C ASN A 252 -25.93 -19.22 35.81
N ILE A 253 -25.77 -20.49 36.19
CA ILE A 253 -24.50 -21.22 36.04
C ILE A 253 -24.16 -21.45 34.56
N THR A 254 -25.15 -21.86 33.75
CA THR A 254 -24.97 -22.08 32.30
C THR A 254 -24.57 -20.79 31.59
N ASN A 255 -25.16 -19.66 31.99
CA ASN A 255 -24.85 -18.35 31.42
C ASN A 255 -23.39 -17.95 31.69
N LEU A 256 -22.90 -18.18 32.91
CA LEU A 256 -21.50 -17.92 33.28
C LEU A 256 -20.53 -18.82 32.51
N ILE A 257 -20.88 -20.10 32.31
CA ILE A 257 -20.06 -21.03 31.52
C ILE A 257 -20.00 -20.59 30.06
N ILE A 258 -21.14 -20.26 29.44
CA ILE A 258 -21.21 -19.78 28.05
C ILE A 258 -20.41 -18.48 27.90
N LEU A 259 -20.51 -17.56 28.86
CA LEU A 259 -19.74 -16.32 28.87
C LEU A 259 -18.23 -16.59 28.94
N LEU A 260 -17.79 -17.52 29.79
CA LEU A 260 -16.38 -17.87 29.91
C LEU A 260 -15.85 -18.50 28.62
N VAL A 261 -16.61 -19.41 28.01
CA VAL A 261 -16.28 -19.99 26.70
C VAL A 261 -16.21 -18.91 25.61
N PHE A 262 -17.18 -17.98 25.59
CA PHE A 262 -17.19 -16.84 24.68
C PHE A 262 -15.95 -15.96 24.86
N ALA A 263 -15.58 -15.60 26.09
CA ALA A 263 -14.44 -14.74 26.39
C ALA A 263 -13.11 -15.35 25.91
N ILE A 264 -12.96 -16.67 26.01
CA ILE A 264 -11.79 -17.38 25.51
C ILE A 264 -11.79 -17.43 23.97
N ILE A 265 -12.90 -17.82 23.35
CA ILE A 265 -12.94 -18.06 21.90
C ILE A 265 -12.93 -16.75 21.11
N MET A 266 -13.72 -15.75 21.50
CA MET A 266 -13.97 -14.56 20.70
C MET A 266 -12.93 -13.45 21.02
N PRO A 267 -12.95 -12.76 22.17
CA PRO A 267 -11.94 -11.75 22.48
C PRO A 267 -10.48 -12.25 22.49
N ILE A 268 -10.20 -13.47 22.99
CA ILE A 268 -8.81 -13.92 23.14
C ILE A 268 -8.33 -14.64 21.87
N LEU A 269 -8.94 -15.76 21.48
CA LEU A 269 -8.44 -16.54 20.34
C LEU A 269 -8.66 -15.83 19.01
N LEU A 270 -9.89 -15.33 18.74
CA LEU A 270 -10.19 -14.71 17.46
C LEU A 270 -9.45 -13.37 17.26
N MET A 271 -9.37 -12.50 18.27
CA MET A 271 -8.62 -11.25 18.12
C MET A 271 -7.11 -11.49 17.94
N ASN A 272 -6.52 -12.43 18.69
CA ASN A 272 -5.12 -12.78 18.53
C ASN A 272 -4.84 -13.40 17.16
N LEU A 273 -5.78 -14.17 16.61
CA LEU A 273 -5.68 -14.70 15.25
C LEU A 273 -5.77 -13.58 14.20
N LEU A 274 -6.73 -12.65 14.33
CA LEU A 274 -6.88 -11.52 13.41
C LEU A 274 -5.62 -10.64 13.39
N VAL A 275 -5.06 -10.36 14.57
CA VAL A 275 -3.80 -9.62 14.71
C VAL A 275 -2.62 -10.43 14.15
N GLY A 276 -2.56 -11.73 14.45
CA GLY A 276 -1.50 -12.63 13.97
C GLY A 276 -1.45 -12.76 12.44
N LEU A 277 -2.61 -12.85 11.79
CA LEU A 277 -2.73 -12.86 10.33
C LEU A 277 -2.35 -11.50 9.72
N ALA A 278 -2.82 -10.40 10.32
CA ALA A 278 -2.49 -9.06 9.84
C ALA A 278 -0.98 -8.77 9.91
N ILE A 279 -0.30 -9.22 10.98
CA ILE A 279 1.15 -9.05 11.15
C ILE A 279 1.92 -10.02 10.24
N GLY A 280 1.48 -11.27 10.13
CA GLY A 280 2.12 -12.29 9.29
C GLY A 280 2.18 -11.90 7.81
N ASP A 281 1.11 -11.28 7.29
CA ASP A 281 1.02 -10.89 5.88
C ASP A 281 1.61 -9.49 5.61
N LEU A 282 2.04 -8.75 6.63
CA LEU A 282 2.38 -7.33 6.52
C LEU A 282 3.49 -7.06 5.51
N MET A 283 4.56 -7.88 5.50
CA MET A 283 5.67 -7.73 4.54
C MET A 283 5.22 -7.95 3.10
N GLN A 284 4.39 -8.98 2.85
CA GLN A 284 3.87 -9.26 1.52
C GLN A 284 2.93 -8.15 1.05
N ILE A 285 2.05 -7.68 1.93
CA ILE A 285 1.15 -6.56 1.68
C ILE A 285 1.94 -5.29 1.36
N GLN A 286 3.05 -5.03 2.07
CA GLN A 286 3.88 -3.86 1.82
C GLN A 286 4.53 -3.88 0.43
N GLN A 287 5.07 -5.03 0.00
CA GLN A 287 5.66 -5.17 -1.35
C GLN A 287 4.59 -5.01 -2.43
N ASN A 288 3.43 -5.63 -2.25
CA ASN A 288 2.30 -5.52 -3.16
C ASN A 288 1.76 -4.08 -3.22
N ALA A 289 1.68 -3.39 -2.07
CA ALA A 289 1.24 -2.00 -1.99
C ALA A 289 2.19 -1.05 -2.74
N ARG A 290 3.52 -1.28 -2.69
CA ARG A 290 4.48 -0.50 -3.48
C ARG A 290 4.22 -0.62 -4.98
N LEU A 291 3.97 -1.83 -5.46
CA LEU A 291 3.68 -2.10 -6.87
C LEU A 291 2.32 -1.54 -7.28
N LYS A 292 1.29 -1.75 -6.45
CA LYS A 292 -0.06 -1.22 -6.65
C LYS A 292 -0.03 0.31 -6.71
N ARG A 293 0.74 0.96 -5.84
CA ARG A 293 0.98 2.42 -5.90
C ARG A 293 1.57 2.86 -7.24
N LEU A 294 2.62 2.20 -7.73
CA LEU A 294 3.20 2.54 -9.03
C LEU A 294 2.19 2.36 -10.16
N ALA A 295 1.38 1.30 -10.11
CA ALA A 295 0.31 1.07 -11.07
C ALA A 295 -0.76 2.17 -11.02
N THR A 296 -1.24 2.54 -9.82
CA THR A 296 -2.19 3.63 -9.60
C THR A 296 -1.63 4.96 -10.12
N GLN A 297 -0.34 5.23 -9.91
CA GLN A 297 0.30 6.44 -10.42
C GLN A 297 0.36 6.46 -11.95
N VAL A 298 0.69 5.33 -12.59
CA VAL A 298 0.68 5.20 -14.06
C VAL A 298 -0.73 5.42 -14.61
N GLN A 299 -1.75 4.85 -13.97
CA GLN A 299 -3.15 4.99 -14.37
C GLN A 299 -3.61 6.44 -14.23
N LEU A 300 -3.28 7.10 -13.11
CA LEU A 300 -3.55 8.52 -12.90
C LEU A 300 -2.91 9.39 -13.98
N HIS A 301 -1.63 9.17 -14.29
CA HIS A 301 -0.96 9.91 -15.36
C HIS A 301 -1.59 9.67 -16.72
N THR A 302 -1.95 8.42 -17.03
CA THR A 302 -2.59 8.06 -18.30
C THR A 302 -3.96 8.73 -18.43
N ASN A 303 -4.75 8.75 -17.35
CA ASN A 303 -6.06 9.38 -17.33
C ASN A 303 -5.96 10.91 -17.43
N LEU A 304 -4.99 11.53 -16.76
CA LEU A 304 -4.70 12.95 -16.92
C LEU A 304 -4.25 13.30 -18.34
N GLU A 305 -3.33 12.52 -18.93
CA GLU A 305 -2.84 12.73 -20.30
C GLU A 305 -3.97 12.61 -21.35
N LYS A 306 -4.95 11.73 -21.13
CA LYS A 306 -6.15 11.63 -21.99
C LYS A 306 -7.09 12.84 -21.88
N LYS A 307 -7.24 13.41 -20.68
CA LYS A 307 -8.15 14.55 -20.42
C LYS A 307 -7.52 15.91 -20.75
N LEU A 308 -6.18 16.01 -20.80
CA LEU A 308 -5.47 17.27 -21.08
C LEU A 308 -5.42 17.59 -22.58
N PRO A 309 -5.61 18.86 -22.98
CA PRO A 309 -5.47 19.26 -24.38
C PRO A 309 -4.00 19.13 -24.84
N ASN A 310 -3.81 18.62 -26.06
CA ASN A 310 -2.50 18.33 -26.65
C ASN A 310 -1.50 19.51 -26.59
N LYS A 311 -1.99 20.75 -26.63
CA LYS A 311 -1.14 21.96 -26.52
C LYS A 311 -0.48 22.12 -25.15
N LEU A 312 -1.20 21.81 -24.06
CA LEU A 312 -0.63 21.86 -22.70
C LEU A 312 0.33 20.69 -22.48
N LEU A 313 -0.03 19.52 -23.01
CA LEU A 313 0.82 18.33 -22.94
C LEU A 313 2.16 18.58 -23.63
N GLN A 314 2.16 19.05 -24.88
CA GLN A 314 3.38 19.36 -25.64
C GLN A 314 4.27 20.40 -24.96
N ARG A 315 3.69 21.37 -24.24
CA ARG A 315 4.45 22.39 -23.51
C ARG A 315 5.14 21.84 -22.26
N TRP A 316 4.55 20.84 -21.62
CA TRP A 316 5.02 20.31 -20.33
C TRP A 316 5.83 19.01 -20.46
N THR A 317 5.68 18.27 -21.56
CA THR A 317 6.48 17.06 -21.83
C THR A 317 7.86 17.43 -22.34
N LYS A 318 8.91 16.94 -21.67
CA LYS A 318 10.28 16.96 -22.20
C LYS A 318 10.75 15.52 -22.39
N ASN A 319 11.50 15.27 -23.46
CA ASN A 319 11.98 13.93 -23.80
C ASN A 319 13.24 13.53 -23.03
N GLU A 320 14.01 14.51 -22.54
CA GLU A 320 15.28 14.28 -21.86
C GLU A 320 15.34 15.06 -20.55
N TYR A 321 15.89 14.41 -19.52
CA TYR A 321 16.11 15.00 -18.20
C TYR A 321 17.50 14.65 -17.68
N ILE A 322 18.27 15.68 -17.33
CA ILE A 322 19.62 15.54 -16.80
C ILE A 322 19.55 15.64 -15.28
N ILE A 323 19.93 14.56 -14.58
CA ILE A 323 19.99 14.51 -13.12
C ILE A 323 21.43 14.79 -12.69
N TYR A 324 21.64 15.86 -11.93
CA TYR A 324 22.94 16.20 -11.35
C TYR A 324 23.01 15.66 -9.92
N ILE A 325 23.87 14.66 -9.67
CA ILE A 325 23.97 13.95 -8.38
C ILE A 325 24.75 14.77 -7.33
N ASN A 326 25.57 15.75 -7.75
CA ASN A 326 26.53 16.45 -6.88
C ASN A 326 26.43 17.99 -6.83
N LYS A 327 25.32 18.60 -7.28
CA LYS A 327 25.16 20.05 -7.14
C LYS A 327 24.52 20.39 -5.79
N GLY A 328 25.32 20.92 -4.86
CA GLY A 328 24.84 21.62 -3.67
C GLY A 328 23.96 22.82 -4.07
N ILE A 329 22.77 22.91 -3.47
CA ILE A 329 21.67 23.76 -3.94
C ILE A 329 21.78 25.17 -3.37
N CYS A 330 21.72 26.18 -4.24
CA CYS A 330 21.89 27.60 -3.92
C CYS A 330 20.57 28.40 -3.89
N ASN A 331 19.41 27.79 -3.59
CA ASN A 331 18.13 28.56 -3.49
C ASN A 331 17.13 27.98 -2.47
N ARG A 332 17.39 28.21 -1.18
CA ARG A 332 16.88 27.47 -0.02
C ARG A 332 15.35 27.41 0.18
N PHE A 333 14.54 28.34 -0.35
CA PHE A 333 13.09 28.38 -0.05
C PHE A 333 12.19 27.73 -1.12
N SER A 334 12.40 28.02 -2.41
CA SER A 334 11.62 27.38 -3.51
C SER A 334 12.06 25.95 -3.79
N THR A 335 13.35 25.64 -3.55
CA THR A 335 13.83 24.27 -3.74
C THR A 335 13.40 23.36 -2.61
N SER A 336 13.20 23.82 -1.38
CA SER A 336 12.79 22.96 -0.26
C SER A 336 11.43 22.27 -0.46
N PHE A 337 10.42 22.97 -0.99
CA PHE A 337 9.11 22.35 -1.29
C PHE A 337 9.20 21.41 -2.48
N LYS A 338 9.90 21.83 -3.55
CA LYS A 338 10.18 20.95 -4.70
C LYS A 338 11.02 19.74 -4.30
N GLU A 339 11.94 19.88 -3.36
CA GLU A 339 12.75 18.80 -2.78
C GLU A 339 11.92 17.94 -1.84
N TRP A 340 10.96 18.46 -1.08
CA TRP A 340 10.07 17.62 -0.28
C TRP A 340 9.14 16.77 -1.17
N ILE A 341 8.70 17.31 -2.31
CA ILE A 341 7.89 16.60 -3.32
C ILE A 341 8.74 15.67 -4.19
N ALA A 342 9.95 16.08 -4.53
CA ALA A 342 10.88 15.34 -5.39
C ALA A 342 11.80 14.41 -4.62
N LYS A 343 11.87 14.54 -3.29
CA LYS A 343 12.57 13.62 -2.42
C LYS A 343 11.97 12.26 -2.73
N PRO A 344 12.77 11.30 -3.22
CA PRO A 344 12.33 9.93 -3.12
C PRO A 344 11.95 9.74 -1.66
N LEU A 345 10.77 9.16 -1.41
CA LEU A 345 10.55 8.39 -0.21
C LEU A 345 11.75 7.50 -0.20
N ASP A 346 12.63 7.84 0.71
CA ASP A 346 14.00 7.44 0.71
C ASP A 346 13.96 5.94 0.55
N VAL A 347 14.33 5.46 -0.64
CA VAL A 347 14.46 4.03 -0.91
C VAL A 347 15.54 3.48 0.03
N ASN A 348 16.36 4.36 0.61
CA ASN A 348 17.20 4.09 1.75
C ASN A 348 16.35 4.08 3.03
N ASN A 349 15.79 5.17 3.56
CA ASN A 349 15.06 5.14 4.85
C ASN A 349 13.94 4.10 5.02
N VAL A 350 13.19 3.67 3.98
CA VAL A 350 12.18 2.58 4.10
C VAL A 350 12.74 1.20 3.78
N LEU A 351 13.96 1.08 3.23
CA LEU A 351 14.77 -0.13 3.41
C LEU A 351 15.57 -0.10 4.73
N ASP A 352 15.85 1.07 5.29
CA ASP A 352 16.60 1.24 6.52
C ASP A 352 15.70 1.05 7.75
N THR A 353 14.37 1.09 7.60
CA THR A 353 13.43 0.68 8.68
C THR A 353 13.19 -0.84 8.72
N TYR A 354 13.72 -1.59 7.77
CA TYR A 354 13.75 -3.06 7.78
C TYR A 354 15.16 -3.55 7.37
N GLU A 355 16.16 -3.08 8.12
CA GLU A 355 17.54 -3.60 8.12
C GLU A 355 17.64 -5.03 8.68
N GLU A 356 16.87 -5.97 8.12
CA GLU A 356 17.19 -7.40 8.20
C GLU A 356 17.50 -8.02 6.83
N ASN A 357 17.21 -7.31 5.72
CA ASN A 357 17.43 -7.84 4.36
C ASN A 357 18.53 -7.15 3.55
N GLY A 358 19.27 -6.19 4.15
CA GLY A 358 20.49 -5.64 3.57
C GLY A 358 21.57 -6.72 3.41
N THR A 359 21.71 -7.56 4.43
CA THR A 359 22.53 -8.78 4.40
C THR A 359 22.07 -9.73 3.31
N GLU A 360 20.77 -9.99 3.17
CA GLU A 360 20.27 -10.96 2.19
C GLU A 360 20.52 -10.53 0.72
N ARG A 361 20.40 -9.23 0.40
CA ARG A 361 20.75 -8.71 -0.94
C ARG A 361 22.25 -8.67 -1.20
N VAL A 362 23.05 -8.25 -0.21
CA VAL A 362 24.51 -8.26 -0.31
C VAL A 362 25.01 -9.70 -0.45
N LEU A 363 24.46 -10.61 0.36
CA LEU A 363 24.70 -12.06 0.30
C LEU A 363 24.29 -12.63 -1.06
N PHE A 364 23.13 -12.26 -1.60
CA PHE A 364 22.71 -12.73 -2.93
C PHE A 364 23.65 -12.23 -4.04
N LEU A 365 24.10 -10.98 -3.96
CA LEU A 365 25.10 -10.41 -4.88
C LEU A 365 26.47 -11.09 -4.74
N GLU A 366 26.88 -11.41 -3.52
CA GLU A 366 28.11 -12.15 -3.22
C GLU A 366 28.02 -13.60 -3.70
N LEU A 367 26.90 -14.28 -3.48
CA LEU A 367 26.61 -15.63 -3.98
C LEU A 367 26.56 -15.66 -5.50
N TYR A 368 25.98 -14.64 -6.14
CA TYR A 368 25.98 -14.53 -7.60
C TYR A 368 27.40 -14.32 -8.16
N LYS A 369 28.22 -13.48 -7.50
CA LYS A 369 29.64 -13.30 -7.84
C LYS A 369 30.43 -14.59 -7.62
N GLN A 370 30.21 -15.31 -6.51
CA GLN A 370 30.83 -16.60 -6.23
C GLN A 370 30.46 -17.64 -7.29
N LYS A 371 29.17 -17.76 -7.65
CA LYS A 371 28.70 -18.68 -8.70
C LYS A 371 29.36 -18.42 -10.05
N ARG A 372 29.59 -17.15 -10.39
CA ARG A 372 30.29 -16.78 -11.62
C ARG A 372 31.77 -17.18 -11.57
N ARG A 373 32.45 -16.90 -10.45
CA ARG A 373 33.84 -17.36 -10.21
C ARG A 373 33.95 -18.88 -10.29
N GLN A 374 33.00 -19.61 -9.71
CA GLN A 374 32.97 -21.07 -9.73
C GLN A 374 32.78 -21.65 -11.14
N LYS A 375 31.97 -21.01 -11.99
CA LYS A 375 31.86 -21.40 -13.41
C LYS A 375 33.16 -21.18 -14.17
N ASP A 376 33.87 -20.08 -13.89
CA ASP A 376 35.13 -19.78 -14.56
C ASP A 376 36.25 -20.74 -14.11
N THR A 377 36.32 -21.10 -12.82
CA THR A 377 37.27 -22.12 -12.33
C THR A 377 36.94 -23.50 -12.88
N GLN A 378 35.66 -23.87 -12.99
CA GLN A 378 35.26 -25.13 -13.62
C GLN A 378 35.73 -25.22 -15.08
N ARG A 379 35.55 -24.14 -15.86
CA ARG A 379 36.06 -24.08 -17.25
C ARG A 379 37.58 -24.19 -17.32
N GLN A 380 38.31 -23.64 -16.35
CA GLN A 380 39.77 -23.79 -16.29
C GLN A 380 40.18 -25.21 -15.95
N LEU A 381 39.48 -25.89 -15.03
CA LEU A 381 39.72 -27.28 -14.68
C LEU A 381 39.44 -28.23 -15.85
N GLU A 382 38.37 -28.00 -16.61
CA GLU A 382 38.07 -28.75 -17.83
C GLU A 382 39.23 -28.64 -18.83
N LYS A 383 39.71 -27.42 -19.10
CA LYS A 383 40.89 -27.20 -19.96
C LYS A 383 42.15 -27.89 -19.46
N ILE A 384 42.42 -27.85 -18.15
CA ILE A 384 43.57 -28.55 -17.56
C ILE A 384 43.42 -30.06 -17.73
N THR A 385 42.23 -30.60 -17.49
CA THR A 385 41.94 -32.03 -17.62
C THR A 385 42.14 -32.50 -19.07
N ASP A 386 41.70 -31.70 -20.05
CA ASP A 386 41.93 -31.97 -21.46
C ASP A 386 43.41 -31.91 -21.85
N LEU A 387 44.16 -30.93 -21.33
CA LEU A 387 45.60 -30.85 -21.53
C LEU A 387 46.33 -32.06 -20.92
N VAL A 388 45.93 -32.52 -19.73
CA VAL A 388 46.51 -33.72 -19.10
C VAL A 388 46.21 -34.96 -19.94
N ARG A 389 44.99 -35.09 -20.49
CA ARG A 389 44.67 -36.19 -21.42
C ARG A 389 45.51 -36.14 -22.68
N LEU A 390 45.71 -34.96 -23.27
CA LEU A 390 46.58 -34.78 -24.44
C LEU A 390 48.04 -35.14 -24.13
N VAL A 391 48.52 -34.77 -22.94
CA VAL A 391 49.87 -35.13 -22.49
C VAL A 391 49.99 -36.64 -22.29
N LEU A 392 49.04 -37.30 -21.62
CA LEU A 392 49.04 -38.76 -21.47
C LEU A 392 48.97 -39.48 -22.82
N GLN A 393 48.17 -38.98 -23.77
CA GLN A 393 48.09 -39.53 -25.12
C GLN A 393 49.40 -39.38 -25.91
N LYS A 394 50.17 -38.32 -25.62
CA LYS A 394 51.48 -38.06 -26.22
C LYS A 394 52.67 -38.60 -25.42
N MET A 395 52.43 -39.08 -24.21
CA MET A 395 53.43 -39.71 -23.38
C MET A 395 53.53 -41.16 -23.81
N GLU A 396 54.52 -41.46 -24.64
CA GLU A 396 54.91 -42.84 -24.91
C GLU A 396 55.45 -43.43 -23.60
N ILE A 397 54.60 -44.22 -22.93
CA ILE A 397 55.02 -44.99 -21.77
C ILE A 397 55.85 -46.15 -22.31
N HIS A 398 57.17 -45.98 -22.36
CA HIS A 398 58.05 -47.13 -22.41
C HIS A 398 57.94 -47.84 -21.06
N THR A 399 57.32 -49.02 -21.06
CA THR A 399 57.45 -49.95 -19.96
C THR A 399 58.93 -50.34 -19.87
N GLU A 400 59.65 -49.73 -18.93
CA GLU A 400 60.99 -50.15 -18.53
C GLU A 400 60.91 -51.50 -17.80
N THR A 401 60.50 -52.55 -18.50
CA THR A 401 60.67 -53.94 -18.12
C THR A 401 60.66 -54.78 -19.38
N GLU A 402 61.79 -54.81 -20.09
CA GLU A 402 62.42 -56.05 -20.57
C GLU A 402 63.61 -55.76 -21.50
N SER A 403 64.74 -56.36 -21.13
CA SER A 403 65.96 -56.67 -21.91
C SER A 403 66.92 -55.54 -22.33
N ASP A 404 68.12 -55.71 -21.76
CA ASP A 404 69.43 -55.14 -22.03
C ASP A 404 69.86 -54.96 -23.50
N ASP A 405 70.90 -54.13 -23.63
CA ASP A 405 71.86 -53.97 -24.73
C ASP A 405 71.53 -53.04 -25.91
N THR A 406 71.92 -51.76 -25.77
CA THR A 406 72.84 -51.05 -26.71
C THR A 406 73.05 -49.59 -26.26
N THR A 407 74.03 -49.40 -25.40
CA THR A 407 74.52 -48.11 -24.92
C THR A 407 75.51 -47.50 -25.93
N SER A 408 75.06 -46.52 -26.73
CA SER A 408 75.89 -45.37 -27.16
C SER A 408 75.16 -44.33 -28.00
N HIS A 409 74.06 -44.67 -28.68
CA HIS A 409 73.34 -43.69 -29.51
C HIS A 409 72.28 -42.87 -28.75
N ASN A 410 71.78 -43.36 -27.61
CA ASN A 410 70.64 -42.75 -26.90
C ASN A 410 70.98 -41.54 -26.01
N LYS A 411 72.26 -41.32 -25.63
CA LYS A 411 72.62 -40.19 -24.74
C LYS A 411 72.47 -38.83 -25.42
N ASN A 412 72.72 -38.73 -26.73
CA ASN A 412 72.61 -37.47 -27.46
C ASN A 412 71.16 -37.09 -27.77
N GLU A 413 70.28 -38.05 -28.09
CA GLU A 413 68.86 -37.75 -28.28
C GLU A 413 68.18 -37.37 -26.97
N ASN A 414 68.49 -38.05 -25.86
CA ASN A 414 67.93 -37.72 -24.55
C ASN A 414 68.37 -36.33 -24.07
N PHE A 415 69.63 -35.93 -24.33
CA PHE A 415 70.10 -34.57 -24.03
C PHE A 415 69.37 -33.50 -24.86
N LEU A 416 69.18 -33.75 -26.17
CA LEU A 416 68.48 -32.82 -27.07
C LEU A 416 66.98 -32.71 -26.74
N ARG A 417 66.33 -33.81 -26.31
CA ARG A 417 64.93 -33.83 -25.86
C ARG A 417 64.75 -33.08 -24.54
N MET A 418 65.69 -33.22 -23.59
CA MET A 418 65.66 -32.49 -22.31
C MET A 418 65.85 -30.97 -22.50
N GLN A 419 66.62 -30.57 -23.52
CA GLN A 419 66.81 -29.16 -23.89
C GLN A 419 65.53 -28.56 -24.50
N LYS A 420 64.83 -29.30 -25.37
CA LYS A 420 63.52 -28.89 -25.92
C LYS A 420 62.44 -28.80 -24.82
N PHE A 421 62.42 -29.73 -23.87
CA PHE A 421 61.51 -29.68 -22.72
C PHE A 421 61.76 -28.46 -21.82
N ARG A 422 63.02 -28.11 -21.55
CA ARG A 422 63.37 -26.88 -20.81
C ARG A 422 62.93 -25.61 -21.52
N GLN A 423 63.01 -25.57 -22.86
CA GLN A 423 62.54 -24.41 -23.63
C GLN A 423 61.01 -24.26 -23.56
N VAL A 424 60.25 -25.35 -23.71
CA VAL A 424 58.79 -25.32 -23.59
C VAL A 424 58.36 -24.88 -22.19
N PHE A 425 58.96 -25.46 -21.13
CA PHE A 425 58.62 -25.11 -19.74
C PHE A 425 58.94 -23.64 -19.40
N ASN A 426 60.01 -23.08 -19.96
CA ASN A 426 60.36 -21.67 -19.79
C ASN A 426 59.41 -20.72 -20.52
N VAL A 427 58.82 -21.15 -21.64
CA VAL A 427 57.78 -20.39 -22.37
C VAL A 427 56.47 -20.40 -21.59
N THR A 428 56.05 -21.53 -21.04
CA THR A 428 54.83 -21.63 -20.20
C THR A 428 54.97 -20.82 -18.91
N ARG A 429 56.16 -20.80 -18.30
CA ARG A 429 56.46 -20.00 -17.09
C ARG A 429 56.52 -18.49 -17.36
N ARG A 430 56.82 -18.07 -18.60
CA ARG A 430 56.70 -16.66 -19.03
C ARG A 430 55.24 -16.26 -19.26
N PHE A 431 54.42 -17.15 -19.84
CA PHE A 431 53.00 -16.89 -20.03
C PHE A 431 52.20 -16.83 -18.71
N SER A 432 52.54 -17.66 -17.73
CA SER A 432 51.89 -17.61 -16.40
C SER A 432 52.22 -16.34 -15.61
N ARG A 433 53.43 -15.76 -15.77
CA ARG A 433 53.78 -14.45 -15.18
C ARG A 433 53.08 -13.27 -15.83
N LEU A 434 52.81 -13.33 -17.14
CA LEU A 434 52.08 -12.28 -17.86
C LEU A 434 50.59 -12.22 -17.46
N HIS A 435 50.02 -13.35 -17.03
CA HIS A 435 48.63 -13.40 -16.59
C HIS A 435 48.43 -12.94 -15.13
N SER A 436 49.48 -12.94 -14.29
CA SER A 436 49.43 -12.42 -12.92
C SER A 436 49.62 -10.90 -12.82
N THR A 437 50.08 -10.24 -13.90
CA THR A 437 50.37 -8.79 -13.89
C THR A 437 49.21 -7.91 -14.37
N ASN A 438 48.11 -8.46 -14.86
CA ASN A 438 46.93 -7.70 -15.31
C ASN A 438 45.78 -7.67 -14.28
N GLY A 439 46.08 -7.97 -13.00
CA GLY A 439 45.12 -8.00 -11.91
C GLY A 439 45.45 -7.02 -10.78
N SER A 440 45.74 -5.75 -11.08
CA SER A 440 45.85 -4.69 -10.08
C SER A 440 44.81 -3.60 -10.36
N VAL A 441 43.76 -3.62 -9.54
CA VAL A 441 42.76 -2.55 -9.41
C VAL A 441 43.44 -1.38 -8.69
N PRO A 442 43.35 -0.12 -9.18
CA PRO A 442 43.88 1.01 -8.44
C PRO A 442 42.90 1.40 -7.31
N HIS A 443 43.29 1.11 -6.07
CA HIS A 443 42.73 1.76 -4.88
C HIS A 443 43.28 3.19 -4.80
N LEU A 444 42.41 4.17 -5.01
CA LEU A 444 42.69 5.58 -4.78
C LEU A 444 41.93 6.01 -3.51
N PHE A 445 42.60 5.97 -2.36
CA PHE A 445 42.20 6.70 -1.15
C PHE A 445 43.47 6.97 -0.34
N THR A 446 43.94 8.21 -0.39
CA THR A 446 44.90 8.75 0.58
C THR A 446 44.17 9.85 1.34
N HIS A 447 43.85 9.57 2.60
CA HIS A 447 43.57 10.57 3.62
C HIS A 447 44.85 11.38 3.87
N SER A 448 44.74 12.71 3.81
CA SER A 448 45.71 13.65 4.35
C SER A 448 45.15 14.20 5.67
N GLU A 449 45.70 13.72 6.78
CA GLU A 449 45.72 14.43 8.06
C GLU A 449 46.93 15.38 8.09
N GLU A 450 46.81 16.42 8.93
CA GLU A 450 47.80 17.44 9.32
C GLU A 450 47.97 18.69 8.43
N ALA A 451 47.12 19.70 8.69
CA ALA A 451 47.51 21.01 9.23
C ALA A 451 46.27 21.83 9.63
#